data_AF-A0A6B3HQD7-F1
#
_entry.id   AF-A0A6B3HQD7-F1
#
_cell.length_a   1.000
_cell.length_b   1.000
_cell.length_c   1.000
_cell.angle_alpha   90.00
_cell.angle_beta   90.00
_cell.angle_gamma   90.00
#
_symmetry.space_group_name_H-M   'P 1'
#
loop_
_entity.id
_entity.type
_entity.pdbx_description
1 polymer ?
#
loop_
_entity_poly.entity_id
_entity_poly.type
_entity_poly.pdbx_seq_one_letter_code
_entity_poly.pdbx_strand_id
1 'polypeptide(L)' 'MRMAADALNLGLSTAYKQARNGEFPCPLRKVGRRYVVRLTDLMRAL' A
#
# COMPACT_ATOMS: atom_id res chain seq x y z
N MET A 1 -4.07 -2.61 3.71
CA MET A 1 -3.02 -1.59 3.96
C MET A 1 -2.10 -1.91 5.10
N ARG A 2 -2.57 -2.23 6.32
CA ARG A 2 -1.68 -2.54 7.46
C ARG A 2 -0.56 -3.52 7.11
N MET A 3 -0.90 -4.72 6.62
CA MET A 3 0.12 -5.72 6.20
C MET A 3 1.10 -5.22 5.14
N ALA A 4 0.64 -4.45 4.14
CA ALA A 4 1.53 -3.90 3.13
C ALA A 4 2.46 -2.84 3.72
N ALA A 5 1.95 -2.00 4.64
CA ALA A 5 2.75 -1.02 5.35
C ALA A 5 3.81 -1.71 6.22
N ASP A 6 3.44 -2.76 6.96
CA ASP A 6 4.36 -3.52 7.80
C ASP A 6 5.45 -4.20 6.95
N ALA A 7 5.07 -4.83 5.82
CA ALA A 7 6.02 -5.46 4.90
C ALA A 7 7.02 -4.45 4.29
N LEU A 8 6.57 -3.22 4.03
CA LEU A 8 7.39 -2.14 3.48
C LEU A 8 8.07 -1.28 4.57
N ASN A 9 7.96 -1.68 5.83
CA ASN A 9 8.46 -0.94 6.99
C ASN A 9 7.99 0.54 7.03
N LEU A 10 6.75 0.77 6.63
CA LEU A 10 6.08 2.08 6.61
C LEU A 10 5.10 2.21 7.78
N GLY A 11 5.09 3.38 8.42
CA GLY A 11 4.02 3.74 9.35
C GLY A 11 2.66 3.80 8.64
N LEU A 12 1.58 3.35 9.30
CA LEU A 12 0.25 3.27 8.67
C LEU A 12 -0.25 4.62 8.15
N SER A 13 -0.01 5.70 8.89
CA SER A 13 -0.38 7.06 8.46
C SER A 13 0.36 7.48 7.18
N THR A 14 1.66 7.17 7.10
CA THR A 14 2.49 7.42 5.91
C THR A 14 2.01 6.60 4.73
N ALA A 15 1.69 5.32 4.94
CA ALA A 15 1.14 4.44 3.91
C ALA A 15 -0.17 4.99 3.32
N TYR A 16 -1.11 5.47 4.16
CA TYR A 16 -2.34 6.09 3.66
C TYR A 16 -2.11 7.44 2.97
N LYS A 17 -1.15 8.24 3.44
CA LYS A 17 -0.77 9.51 2.80
C LYS A 17 -0.22 9.26 1.40
N GLN A 18 0.76 8.37 1.27
CA GLN A 18 1.33 7.97 -0.02
C GLN A 18 0.27 7.32 -0.93
N ALA A 19 -0.60 6.47 -0.38
CA ALA A 19 -1.70 5.88 -1.13
C ALA A 19 -2.65 6.92 -1.74
N ARG A 20 -2.94 7.99 -0.99
CA ARG A 20 -3.79 9.10 -1.45
C ARG A 20 -3.07 9.96 -2.49
N ASN A 21 -1.76 10.13 -2.36
CA ASN A 21 -0.93 10.92 -3.27
C ASN A 21 -0.50 10.15 -4.53
N GLY A 22 -0.71 8.83 -4.58
CA GLY A 22 -0.22 7.98 -5.67
C GLY A 22 1.27 7.61 -5.57
N GLU A 23 1.89 7.89 -4.42
CA GLU A 23 3.33 7.70 -4.16
C GLU A 23 3.63 6.39 -3.41
N PHE A 24 2.63 5.52 -3.26
CA PHE A 24 2.82 4.25 -2.55
C PHE A 24 3.73 3.33 -3.41
N PRO A 25 4.72 2.64 -2.81
CA PRO A 25 5.74 1.89 -3.54
C PRO A 25 5.20 0.65 -4.28
N CYS A 26 3.94 0.27 -4.05
CA CYS A 26 3.26 -0.80 -4.78
C CYS A 26 2.02 -0.26 -5.51
N PRO A 27 1.65 -0.88 -6.65
CA PRO A 27 0.34 -0.65 -7.27
C PRO A 27 -0.82 -0.83 -6.28
N LEU A 28 -1.62 0.22 -6.14
CA LEU A 28 -2.82 0.22 -5.31
C LEU A 28 -4.08 0.17 -6.16
N ARG A 29 -5.03 -0.65 -5.72
CA ARG A 29 -6.40 -0.66 -6.26
C ARG A 29 -7.35 -0.15 -5.21
N LYS A 30 -8.20 0.80 -5.60
CA LYS A 30 -9.27 1.30 -4.73
C LYS A 30 -10.54 0.49 -4.98
N VAL A 31 -10.96 -0.27 -3.97
CA VAL A 31 -12.22 -1.03 -4.01
C VAL A 31 -13.17 -0.36 -3.02
N GLY A 32 -14.10 0.44 -3.56
CA GLY A 32 -14.96 1.31 -2.77
C GLY A 32 -14.14 2.32 -1.94
N ARG A 33 -14.22 2.19 -0.61
CA ARG A 33 -13.48 3.05 0.34
C ARG A 33 -12.14 2.47 0.80
N ARG A 34 -11.77 1.26 0.35
CA ARG A 34 -10.56 0.56 0.82
C ARG A 34 -9.46 0.57 -0.25
N TYR A 35 -8.22 0.76 0.21
CA TYR A 35 -7.03 0.51 -0.61
C TYR A 35 -6.60 -0.94 -0.46
N VAL A 36 -6.44 -1.60 -1.60
CA VAL A 36 -6.08 -3.02 -1.73
C VAL A 36 -4.78 -3.11 -2.52
N VAL A 37 -3.82 -3.87 -1.98
CA VAL A 37 -2.58 -4.26 -2.65
C VAL A 37 -2.72 -5.73 -3.01
N ARG A 38 -2.37 -6.13 -4.24
CA ARG A 38 -2.28 -7.56 -4.55
C ARG A 38 -1.00 -8.11 -3.95
N LEU A 39 -1.06 -9.33 -3.41
CA LEU A 39 0.12 -9.97 -2.83
C LEU A 39 1.28 -10.07 -3.83
N THR A 40 1.00 -10.34 -5.10
CA THR A 40 2.02 -10.38 -6.17
C THR A 40 2.71 -9.04 -6.38
N ASP A 41 1.98 -7.94 -6.26
CA ASP A 41 2.53 -6.58 -6.42
C ASP A 41 3.35 -6.20 -5.18
N LEU A 42 2.97 -6.68 -3.99
CA LEU A 42 3.74 -6.52 -2.76
C LEU A 42 5.06 -7.31 -2.80
N MET A 43 5.01 -8.57 -3.24
CA MET A 43 6.20 -9.43 -3.35
C MET A 43 7.22 -8.93 -4.38
N ARG A 44 6.79 -8.14 -5.39
CA ARG A 44 7.71 -7.50 -6.35
C ARG A 44 8.44 -6.28 -5.78
N ALA A 45 7.93 -5.70 -4.69
CA ALA A 45 8.46 -4.49 -4.09
C ALA A 45 9.31 -4.76 -2.82
N LEU A 46 9.31 -6.01 -2.35
CA LEU A 46 10.27 -6.55 -1.38
C LEU A 46 11.55 -6.96 -2.12
#